data_AF-A0A9X9LAN5-F1
#
_entry.id   AF-A0A9X9LAN5-F1
#
_cell.length_a   1.000
_cell.length_b   1.000
_cell.length_c   1.000
_cell.angle_alpha   90.00
_cell.angle_beta   90.00
_cell.angle_gamma   90.00
#
_symmetry.space_group_name_H-M   'P 1'
#
loop_
_entity.id
_entity.type
_entity.pdbx_description
1 polymer ?
#
loop_
_entity_poly.entity_id
_entity_poly.type
_entity_poly.pdbx_seq_one_letter_code
_entity_poly.pdbx_strand_id
1 'polypeptide(L)'
;MTESKIWDWLTFFEENFLNQLNGRTTRSTKYPIVIEDKGSLLRGRYCRTNRTQRAQESTGTTQIDFLVKSIDIQNDDVDWKNMNVGAEFTVSPSTPIRKKKFLQLSRCSCEAYCAQPLRRFMHGFLMFKEEFELWVFDRSGAYS
;
A
#
# COMPACT_ATOMS: atom_id res chain seq x y z
N MET A 1 19.10 0.68 3.81
CA MET A 1 17.97 1.33 4.51
C MET A 1 17.31 0.35 5.48
N THR A 2 16.87 0.75 6.68
CA THR A 2 16.09 -0.12 7.60
C THR A 2 14.59 0.11 7.40
N GLU A 3 13.73 -0.83 7.82
CA GLU A 3 12.27 -0.66 7.73
C GLU A 3 11.79 0.61 8.46
N SER A 4 12.36 0.90 9.63
CA SER A 4 12.08 2.15 10.36
C SER A 4 12.33 3.39 9.50
N LYS A 5 13.43 3.43 8.75
CA LYS A 5 13.76 4.58 7.90
C LYS A 5 12.78 4.75 6.74
N ILE A 6 12.22 3.65 6.22
CA ILE A 6 11.16 3.71 5.19
C ILE A 6 9.91 4.35 5.79
N TRP A 7 9.53 3.94 7.00
CA TRP A 7 8.39 4.52 7.69
C TRP A 7 8.60 5.98 8.05
N ASP A 8 9.79 6.35 8.54
CA ASP A 8 10.14 7.75 8.82
C ASP A 8 10.04 8.60 7.55
N TRP A 9 10.51 8.06 6.41
CA TRP A 9 10.42 8.72 5.12
C TRP A 9 8.97 8.84 4.62
N LEU A 10 8.15 7.80 4.76
CA LEU A 10 6.74 7.83 4.38
C LEU A 10 5.97 8.87 5.21
N THR A 11 6.14 8.87 6.53
CA THR A 11 5.54 9.86 7.43
C THR A 11 5.98 11.28 7.04
N PHE A 12 7.27 11.49 6.81
CA PHE A 12 7.77 12.77 6.31
C PHE A 12 7.10 13.17 5.00
N PHE A 13 6.95 12.23 4.06
CA PHE A 13 6.34 12.50 2.76
C PHE A 13 4.84 12.85 2.87
N GLU A 14 4.08 12.16 3.72
CA GLU A 14 2.67 12.49 3.96
C GLU A 14 2.49 13.85 4.61
N GLU A 15 3.22 14.11 5.69
CA GLU A 15 3.12 15.36 6.43
C GLU A 15 3.50 16.57 5.57
N ASN A 16 4.56 16.43 4.78
CA ASN A 16 5.12 17.54 4.02
C ASN A 16 4.57 17.66 2.61
N PHE A 17 3.92 16.65 2.03
CA PHE A 17 3.41 16.72 0.65
C PHE A 17 1.95 16.31 0.54
N LEU A 18 1.58 15.09 0.96
CA LEU A 18 0.22 14.58 0.73
C LEU A 18 -0.85 15.33 1.50
N ASN A 19 -0.58 15.73 2.74
CA ASN A 19 -1.54 16.49 3.56
C ASN A 19 -1.89 17.84 2.94
N GLN A 20 -0.97 18.44 2.17
CA GLN A 20 -1.25 19.67 1.43
C GLN A 20 -2.26 19.46 0.29
N LEU A 21 -2.41 18.24 -0.24
CA LEU A 21 -3.38 17.88 -1.27
C LEU A 21 -4.78 17.59 -0.70
N ASN A 22 -4.91 17.37 0.61
CA ASN A 22 -6.18 17.02 1.24
C ASN A 22 -7.13 18.20 1.46
N GLY A 23 -6.75 19.42 1.04
CA GLY A 23 -7.58 20.64 1.13
C GLY A 23 -7.93 21.11 2.55
N ARG A 24 -7.66 20.30 3.58
CA ARG A 24 -7.97 20.52 5.00
C ARG A 24 -6.79 21.02 5.83
N THR A 25 -5.59 21.08 5.25
CA THR A 25 -4.36 21.37 6.00
C THR A 25 -3.69 22.63 5.46
N THR A 26 -3.04 23.38 6.35
CA THR A 26 -2.23 24.56 6.02
C THR A 26 -1.09 24.15 5.07
N ARG A 27 -0.93 24.87 3.95
CA ARG A 27 0.17 24.61 3.01
C ARG A 27 1.52 24.78 3.72
N SER A 28 2.44 23.85 3.46
CA SER A 28 3.79 23.92 4.01
C SER A 28 4.51 25.12 3.40
N THR A 29 5.00 26.02 4.23
CA THR A 29 5.83 27.14 3.80
C THR A 29 7.23 26.70 3.41
N LYS A 30 7.70 25.58 3.96
CA LYS A 30 9.04 25.02 3.72
C LYS A 30 9.11 24.16 2.45
N TYR A 31 8.03 23.44 2.14
CA TYR A 31 7.93 22.58 0.95
C TYR A 31 6.64 22.88 0.18
N PRO A 32 6.53 24.04 -0.48
CA PRO A 32 5.32 24.41 -1.19
C PRO A 32 5.10 23.48 -2.40
N ILE A 33 3.88 22.96 -2.54
CA ILE A 33 3.46 22.23 -3.74
C ILE A 33 2.59 23.13 -4.63
N VAL A 34 2.83 23.06 -5.94
CA VAL A 34 1.96 23.69 -6.93
C VAL A 34 0.80 22.74 -7.20
N ILE A 35 -0.39 23.11 -6.72
CA ILE A 35 -1.62 22.39 -7.03
C ILE A 35 -2.21 23.07 -8.26
N GLU A 36 -2.20 22.39 -9.41
CA GLU A 36 -2.89 22.87 -10.59
C GLU A 36 -4.39 23.05 -10.30
N ASP A 37 -5.05 24.00 -10.96
CA ASP A 37 -6.45 24.35 -10.69
C ASP A 37 -7.43 23.18 -11.01
N LYS A 38 -6.96 22.18 -11.76
CA LYS A 38 -7.61 20.88 -12.02
C LYS A 38 -6.88 19.70 -11.35
N GLY A 39 -6.02 20.01 -10.40
CA GLY A 39 -5.03 19.10 -9.82
C GLY A 39 -5.66 17.89 -9.15
N SER A 40 -4.95 16.78 -9.26
CA SER A 40 -5.28 15.47 -8.71
C SER A 40 -5.61 15.55 -7.22
N LEU A 41 -6.90 15.53 -6.87
CA LEU A 41 -7.33 15.29 -5.50
C LEU A 41 -6.72 13.97 -5.01
N LEU A 42 -6.19 13.96 -3.80
CA LEU A 42 -5.68 12.73 -3.21
C LEU A 42 -6.85 11.74 -3.06
N ARG A 43 -6.78 10.61 -3.77
CA ARG A 43 -7.82 9.57 -3.74
C ARG A 43 -7.51 8.43 -2.80
N GLY A 44 -6.25 8.31 -2.40
CA GLY A 44 -5.73 7.20 -1.62
C GLY A 44 -5.11 7.68 -0.32
N ARG A 45 -5.43 7.00 0.77
CA ARG A 45 -4.70 7.10 2.04
C ARG A 45 -3.91 5.82 2.22
N TYR A 46 -2.62 5.93 2.50
CA TYR A 46 -1.83 4.75 2.83
C TYR A 46 -1.98 4.42 4.31
N CYS A 47 -1.86 3.14 4.64
CA CYS A 47 -1.94 2.62 5.99
C CYS A 47 -0.79 1.65 6.21
N ARG A 48 -0.05 1.88 7.29
CA ARG A 48 0.85 0.87 7.85
C ARG A 48 0.02 -0.17 8.56
N THR A 49 0.28 -1.44 8.28
CA THR A 49 -0.38 -2.53 9.00
C THR A 49 0.69 -3.40 9.67
N ASN A 50 0.47 -3.68 10.94
CA ASN A 50 1.23 -4.68 11.70
C ASN A 50 0.34 -5.87 12.09
N ARG A 51 -0.87 -5.95 11.53
CA ARG A 51 -1.91 -6.90 11.93
C ARG A 51 -2.03 -8.00 10.90
N THR A 52 -1.97 -9.24 11.38
CA THR A 52 -2.42 -10.41 10.63
C THR A 52 -3.95 -10.38 10.56
N GLN A 53 -4.50 -10.37 9.35
CA GLN A 53 -5.93 -10.46 9.13
C GLN A 53 -6.34 -11.92 8.90
N ARG A 54 -7.49 -12.30 9.44
CA ARG A 54 -8.12 -13.57 9.06
C ARG A 54 -8.49 -13.47 7.59
N ALA A 55 -8.07 -14.45 6.81
CA ALA A 55 -8.50 -14.56 5.43
C ALA A 55 -10.03 -14.70 5.36
N GLN A 56 -10.61 -14.15 4.30
CA GLN A 56 -12.04 -14.22 4.05
C GLN A 56 -12.46 -15.63 3.63
N GLU A 57 -11.58 -16.35 2.90
CA GLU A 57 -11.88 -17.70 2.40
C GLU A 57 -10.86 -18.78 2.77
N SER A 58 -9.62 -18.42 3.08
CA SER A 58 -8.62 -19.41 3.55
C SER A 58 -8.64 -19.55 5.08
N THR A 59 -8.30 -20.73 5.61
CA THR A 59 -8.14 -20.96 7.06
C THR A 59 -6.89 -20.26 7.63
N GLY A 60 -6.14 -19.54 6.78
CA GLY A 60 -4.91 -18.85 7.12
C GLY A 60 -5.13 -17.43 7.62
N THR A 61 -4.03 -16.84 8.09
CA THR A 61 -3.94 -15.40 8.31
C THR A 61 -3.05 -14.79 7.23
N THR A 62 -3.50 -13.69 6.66
CA THR A 62 -2.74 -12.89 5.68
C THR A 62 -2.35 -11.60 6.35
N GLN A 63 -1.05 -11.30 6.35
CA GLN A 63 -0.51 -10.02 6.81
C GLN A 63 0.05 -9.29 5.59
N ILE A 64 -0.11 -7.97 5.57
CA ILE A 64 0.54 -7.10 4.61
C ILE A 64 1.12 -5.89 5.32
N ASP A 65 2.34 -5.46 4.97
CA ASP A 65 3.01 -4.37 5.69
C ASP A 65 2.39 -3.00 5.37
N PHE A 66 1.88 -2.84 4.16
CA PHE A 66 1.38 -1.57 3.63
C PHE A 66 0.16 -1.77 2.74
N LEU A 67 -0.81 -0.87 2.87
CA LEU A 67 -1.92 -0.80 1.94
C LEU A 67 -2.27 0.65 1.59
N VAL A 68 -2.92 0.85 0.46
CA VAL A 68 -3.62 2.11 0.14
C VAL A 68 -5.11 1.81 0.06
N LYS A 69 -5.94 2.63 0.69
CA LYS A 69 -7.41 2.56 0.63
C LYS A 69 -7.98 3.91 0.20
N SER A 70 -9.29 3.98 -0.07
CA SER A 70 -9.94 5.26 -0.37
C SER A 70 -9.76 6.26 0.78
N ILE A 71 -9.54 7.53 0.44
CA ILE A 71 -9.46 8.63 1.42
C ILE A 71 -10.77 8.82 2.22
N ASP A 72 -11.91 8.42 1.66
CA ASP A 72 -13.22 8.55 2.30
C ASP A 72 -13.37 7.62 3.52
N ILE A 73 -12.45 6.67 3.69
CA ILE A 73 -12.50 5.64 4.72
C ILE A 73 -11.55 6.02 5.85
N GLN A 74 -12.14 6.39 6.99
CA GLN A 74 -11.36 6.88 8.13
C GLN A 74 -10.82 5.78 9.05
N ASN A 75 -11.33 4.54 8.94
CA ASN A 75 -10.89 3.45 9.82
C ASN A 75 -9.56 2.85 9.34
N ASP A 76 -8.56 2.80 10.22
CA ASP A 76 -7.23 2.22 9.99
C ASP A 76 -7.17 0.69 10.04
N ASP A 77 -8.31 0.03 10.27
CA ASP A 77 -8.40 -1.41 10.06
C ASP A 77 -8.13 -1.78 8.61
N VAL A 78 -7.41 -2.89 8.44
CA VAL A 78 -7.24 -3.51 7.14
C VAL A 78 -8.61 -4.02 6.70
N ASP A 79 -9.08 -3.58 5.55
CA ASP A 79 -10.33 -4.05 4.97
C ASP A 79 -10.09 -4.34 3.49
N TRP A 80 -10.12 -5.63 3.16
CA TRP A 80 -9.91 -6.12 1.81
C TRP A 80 -10.93 -5.54 0.82
N LYS A 81 -12.13 -5.17 1.27
CA LYS A 81 -13.16 -4.56 0.40
C LYS A 81 -12.76 -3.19 -0.12
N ASN A 82 -11.89 -2.51 0.62
CA ASN A 82 -11.55 -1.11 0.43
C ASN A 82 -10.08 -0.89 0.07
N MET A 83 -9.30 -1.96 0.00
CA MET A 83 -7.90 -1.90 -0.40
C MET A 83 -7.76 -1.65 -1.90
N ASN A 84 -6.97 -0.64 -2.28
CA ASN A 84 -6.61 -0.29 -3.64
C ASN A 84 -5.19 -0.75 -4.02
N VAL A 85 -4.25 -0.73 -3.09
CA VAL A 85 -2.86 -1.16 -3.31
C VAL A 85 -2.40 -1.97 -2.11
N GLY A 86 -1.60 -3.02 -2.33
CA GLY A 86 -0.92 -3.78 -1.28
C GLY A 86 0.60 -3.75 -1.47
N ALA A 87 1.37 -3.70 -0.38
CA ALA A 87 2.82 -3.84 -0.46
C ALA A 87 3.47 -4.51 0.75
N GLU A 88 4.65 -5.06 0.49
CA GLU A 88 5.49 -5.71 1.49
C GLU A 88 6.87 -5.08 1.52
N PHE A 89 7.45 -5.01 2.71
CA PHE A 89 8.78 -4.48 2.95
C PHE A 89 9.72 -5.57 3.43
N THR A 90 10.96 -5.54 2.95
CA THR A 90 12.03 -6.32 3.58
C THR A 90 13.38 -5.63 3.47
N VAL A 91 14.16 -5.67 4.53
CA VAL A 91 15.53 -5.18 4.52
C VAL A 91 16.51 -6.23 3.98
N SER A 92 16.08 -7.50 3.86
CA SER A 92 16.93 -8.58 3.40
C SER A 92 16.91 -8.68 1.87
N PRO A 93 18.07 -8.63 1.20
CA PRO A 93 18.16 -8.87 -0.24
C PRO A 93 18.08 -10.36 -0.59
N SER A 94 17.89 -11.26 0.38
CA SER A 94 17.92 -12.71 0.11
C SER A 94 16.72 -13.16 -0.74
N THR A 95 17.02 -13.90 -1.82
CA THR A 95 16.01 -14.46 -2.71
C THR A 95 14.91 -15.26 -1.99
N PRO A 96 15.21 -16.09 -0.97
CA PRO A 96 14.16 -16.81 -0.23
C PRO A 96 13.20 -15.88 0.52
N ILE A 97 13.72 -14.82 1.15
CA ILE A 97 12.88 -13.86 1.88
C ILE A 97 12.04 -13.04 0.90
N ARG A 98 12.62 -12.61 -0.23
CA ARG A 98 11.88 -11.90 -1.27
C ARG A 98 10.75 -12.75 -1.84
N LYS A 99 11.00 -14.04 -2.13
CA LYS A 99 9.94 -14.99 -2.54
C LYS A 99 8.86 -15.13 -1.48
N LYS A 100 9.23 -15.20 -0.20
CA LYS A 100 8.25 -15.25 0.91
C LYS A 100 7.36 -14.01 0.93
N LYS A 101 7.94 -12.80 0.82
CA LYS A 101 7.18 -11.54 0.75
C LYS A 101 6.27 -11.48 -0.47
N PHE A 102 6.77 -11.89 -1.64
CA PHE A 102 5.94 -11.99 -2.84
C PHE A 102 4.73 -12.93 -2.67
N LEU A 103 4.91 -14.09 -2.01
CA LEU A 103 3.81 -14.99 -1.71
C LEU A 103 2.79 -14.38 -0.74
N GLN A 104 3.22 -13.56 0.23
CA GLN A 104 2.31 -12.82 1.11
C GLN A 104 1.50 -11.78 0.33
N LEU A 105 2.15 -11.00 -0.53
CA LEU A 105 1.47 -10.05 -1.43
C LEU A 105 0.49 -10.76 -2.38
N SER A 106 0.86 -11.93 -2.91
CA SER A 106 0.01 -12.72 -3.79
C SER A 106 -1.23 -13.24 -3.05
N ARG A 107 -1.08 -13.72 -1.82
CA ARG A 107 -2.23 -14.13 -0.97
C ARG A 107 -3.15 -12.95 -0.68
N CYS A 108 -2.57 -11.79 -0.35
CA CYS A 108 -3.33 -10.56 -0.15
C CYS A 108 -4.12 -10.16 -1.41
N SER A 109 -3.55 -10.36 -2.59
CA SER A 109 -4.23 -10.14 -3.87
C SER A 109 -5.44 -11.06 -4.03
N CYS A 110 -5.32 -12.34 -3.68
CA CYS A 110 -6.44 -13.27 -3.68
C CYS A 110 -7.57 -12.81 -2.74
N GLU A 111 -7.24 -12.46 -1.49
CA GLU A 111 -8.24 -11.97 -0.52
C GLU A 111 -8.94 -10.70 -1.03
N ALA A 112 -8.19 -9.79 -1.66
CA ALA A 112 -8.75 -8.59 -2.27
C ALA A 112 -9.74 -8.90 -3.41
N TYR A 113 -9.44 -9.91 -4.24
CA TYR A 113 -10.35 -10.34 -5.31
C TYR A 113 -11.61 -11.03 -4.78
N CYS A 114 -11.50 -11.81 -3.71
CA CYS A 114 -12.66 -12.39 -3.03
C CYS A 114 -13.53 -11.28 -2.42
N ALA A 115 -12.93 -10.25 -1.84
CA ALA A 115 -13.63 -9.10 -1.27
C ALA A 115 -14.18 -8.13 -2.33
N GLN A 116 -13.60 -8.09 -3.53
CA GLN A 116 -13.95 -7.18 -4.62
C GLN A 116 -14.17 -7.94 -5.95
N PRO A 117 -15.31 -8.66 -6.12
CA PRO A 117 -15.54 -9.55 -7.27
C PRO A 117 -15.59 -8.86 -8.64
N LEU A 118 -15.71 -7.54 -8.70
CA LEU A 118 -15.70 -6.78 -9.96
C LEU A 118 -14.33 -6.19 -10.29
N ARG A 119 -13.37 -6.30 -9.37
CA ARG A 119 -12.01 -5.80 -9.58
C ARG A 119 -11.32 -6.61 -10.68
N ARG A 120 -10.76 -5.89 -11.66
CA ARG A 120 -10.00 -6.49 -12.77
C ARG A 120 -8.52 -6.62 -12.46
N PHE A 121 -7.95 -5.56 -11.86
CA PHE A 121 -6.53 -5.46 -11.58
C PHE A 121 -6.28 -4.96 -10.17
N MET A 122 -5.21 -5.44 -9.55
CA MET A 122 -4.71 -4.99 -8.27
C MET A 122 -3.26 -4.61 -8.41
N HIS A 123 -2.94 -3.37 -8.03
CA HIS A 123 -1.56 -2.93 -8.00
C HIS A 123 -0.96 -3.36 -6.67
N GLY A 124 0.29 -3.81 -6.72
CA GLY A 124 1.07 -4.01 -5.54
C GLY A 124 2.53 -3.71 -5.78
N PHE A 125 3.31 -3.69 -4.71
CA PHE A 125 4.74 -3.55 -4.85
C PHE A 125 5.50 -4.25 -3.73
N LEU A 126 6.75 -4.60 -4.03
CA LEU A 126 7.71 -5.08 -3.06
C LEU A 126 8.83 -4.06 -3.01
N MET A 127 9.14 -3.58 -1.81
CA MET A 127 10.32 -2.74 -1.61
C MET A 127 11.32 -3.50 -0.77
N PHE A 128 12.51 -3.69 -1.32
CA PHE A 128 13.59 -4.40 -0.66
C PHE A 128 14.91 -3.64 -0.79
N LYS A 129 15.50 -3.33 0.37
CA LYS A 129 16.69 -2.47 0.48
C LYS A 129 16.48 -1.10 -0.19
N GLU A 130 16.91 -0.95 -1.44
CA GLU A 130 16.86 0.26 -2.27
C GLU A 130 16.19 -0.03 -3.63
N GLU A 131 15.72 -1.26 -3.83
CA GLU A 131 15.03 -1.71 -5.02
C GLU A 131 13.52 -1.73 -4.79
N PHE A 132 12.80 -1.44 -5.86
CA PHE A 132 11.36 -1.31 -5.85
C PHE A 132 10.79 -2.09 -7.05
N GLU A 133 9.93 -3.06 -6.76
CA GLU A 133 9.28 -3.88 -7.77
C GLU A 133 7.79 -3.62 -7.77
N LEU A 134 7.31 -3.13 -8.90
CA LEU A 134 5.90 -2.94 -9.18
C LEU A 134 5.31 -4.25 -9.68
N TRP A 135 4.09 -4.53 -9.22
CA TRP A 135 3.33 -5.69 -9.63
C TRP A 135 1.92 -5.26 -9.99
N VAL A 136 1.40 -5.84 -11.08
CA VAL A 136 -0.02 -5.85 -11.41
C VAL A 136 -0.48 -7.29 -11.27
N PHE A 137 -1.49 -7.51 -10.44
CA PHE A 137 -2.16 -8.79 -10.34
C PHE A 137 -3.45 -8.72 -11.16
N ASP A 138 -3.82 -9.83 -11.79
CA ASP A 138 -5.17 -10.10 -12.27
C ASP A 138 -5.60 -11.50 -11.77
N ARG A 139 -6.67 -12.07 -12.35
CA ARG A 139 -7.12 -13.43 -11.96
C ARG A 139 -6.26 -14.56 -12.52
N SER A 140 -5.40 -14.29 -13.48
CA SER A 140 -4.49 -15.27 -14.05
C SER A 140 -3.13 -15.28 -13.36
N GLY A 141 -2.74 -14.18 -12.71
CA GLY A 141 -1.52 -14.13 -11.90
C GLY A 141 -0.95 -12.73 -11.73
N ALA A 142 0.36 -12.69 -11.48
CA ALA A 142 1.13 -11.47 -11.27
C ALA A 142 2.01 -11.14 -12.47
N TYR A 143 2.11 -9.85 -12.80
CA TYR A 143 2.96 -9.27 -13.83
C TYR A 143 3.82 -8.17 -13.19
N SER A 144 5.11 -8.08 -13.57
CA SER A 144 6.03 -7.03 -13.11
C SER A 144 6.60 -6.24 -14.28
#